data_AF-A0A2V3VHH3-F1
#
_entry.id   AF-A0A2V3VHH3-F1
#
_cell.length_a   1.000
_cell.length_b   1.000
_cell.length_c   1.000
_cell.angle_alpha   90.00
_cell.angle_beta   90.00
_cell.angle_gamma   90.00
#
_symmetry.space_group_name_H-M   'P 1'
#
loop_
_entity.id
_entity.type
_entity.pdbx_description
1 polymer ?
#
loop_
_entity_poly.entity_id
_entity_poly.type
_entity_poly.pdbx_seq_one_letter_code
_entity_poly.pdbx_strand_id
1 'polypeptide(L)'
;MLLETVINFCVLFTFCVLLYSFSYKNSIFHTATPVLHGIAVGIFSGLIGLVLIQTSISVSEEIILDTRFVVIVLSSVLGGPIAPLISGSIISLSRMGFGDFTQTAVMAGLNTFICSIFLSLLALKKQVTLKNATYYFLAISIETAIFLFFLAGFTWDKAWQSIYFLLFTNISFFVVLFIAKELEKHFKNVELVENLSETDFLTGLFNSRKFEKVSQDIIKNKKDVFSLMIIDIDYFKKINDTYGHLAGDAVLRELAVILKDFTITNGGSAYRYGGEEFFLLFPQRDGESSFQIAESLRLFVQNEFVITSGKQKVTITISIGISTFPSNGVGMDELYTCADRALYTAKRNGRNKVVHINQREEARKN
;
A
#
# COMPACT_ATOMS: atom_id res chain seq x y z
N MET A 1 -19.77 28.86 18.87
CA MET A 1 -20.31 27.49 19.08
C MET A 1 -20.39 26.63 17.81
N LEU A 2 -21.41 26.75 16.93
CA LEU A 2 -21.56 25.81 15.78
C LEU A 2 -20.36 25.83 14.82
N LEU A 3 -19.87 27.03 14.46
CA LEU A 3 -18.69 27.20 13.61
C LEU A 3 -17.43 26.57 14.22
N GLU A 4 -17.20 26.80 15.52
CA GLU A 4 -16.07 26.20 16.25
C GLU A 4 -16.17 24.67 16.31
N THR A 5 -17.39 24.12 16.49
CA THR A 5 -17.62 22.67 16.42
C THR A 5 -17.25 22.10 15.05
N VAL A 6 -17.65 22.78 13.96
CA VAL A 6 -17.30 22.37 12.60
C VAL A 6 -15.79 22.44 12.38
N ILE A 7 -15.14 23.53 12.80
CA ILE A 7 -13.69 23.69 12.69
C ILE A 7 -12.95 22.58 13.45
N ASN A 8 -13.35 22.30 14.69
CA ASN A 8 -12.76 21.25 15.52
C ASN A 8 -12.86 19.88 14.84
N PHE A 9 -14.03 19.58 14.26
CA PHE A 9 -14.25 18.35 13.53
C PHE A 9 -13.46 18.28 12.22
N CYS A 10 -13.31 19.40 11.49
CA CYS A 10 -12.45 19.48 10.32
C CYS A 10 -10.98 19.20 10.67
N VAL A 11 -10.47 19.77 11.77
CA VAL A 11 -9.11 19.51 12.25
C VAL A 11 -8.92 18.04 12.59
N LEU A 12 -9.89 17.42 13.28
CA LEU A 12 -9.88 15.98 13.57
C LEU A 12 -9.94 15.12 12.32
N PHE A 13 -10.77 15.49 11.34
CA PHE A 13 -10.87 14.80 10.06
C PHE A 13 -9.54 14.86 9.29
N THR A 14 -8.97 16.06 9.16
CA THR A 14 -7.66 16.27 8.53
C THR A 14 -6.59 15.47 9.24
N PHE A 15 -6.59 15.44 10.57
CA PHE A 15 -5.73 14.57 11.35
C PHE A 15 -5.93 13.12 10.92
N CYS A 16 -7.14 12.55 11.00
CA CYS A 16 -7.41 11.16 10.57
C CYS A 16 -6.95 10.81 9.15
N VAL A 17 -7.12 11.72 8.19
CA VAL A 17 -6.64 11.52 6.82
C VAL A 17 -5.10 11.51 6.75
N LEU A 18 -4.45 12.48 7.38
CA LEU A 18 -2.98 12.54 7.46
C LEU A 18 -2.40 11.34 8.22
N LEU A 19 -3.09 10.88 9.27
CA LEU A 19 -2.74 9.67 10.02
C LEU A 19 -2.72 8.44 9.12
N TYR A 20 -3.74 8.27 8.29
CA TYR A 20 -3.82 7.10 7.42
C TYR A 20 -2.78 7.14 6.30
N SER A 21 -2.52 8.31 5.69
CA SER A 21 -1.52 8.46 4.63
C SER A 21 -0.10 8.06 5.08
N PHE A 22 0.28 8.43 6.31
CA PHE A 22 1.59 8.09 6.88
C PHE A 22 1.70 6.59 7.27
N SER A 23 0.59 6.00 7.70
CA SER A 23 0.49 4.59 8.11
C SER A 23 0.27 3.60 6.96
N TYR A 24 -0.26 4.04 5.82
CA TYR A 24 -0.55 3.17 4.67
C TYR A 24 0.70 2.81 3.85
N LYS A 25 1.61 3.78 3.63
CA LYS A 25 2.85 3.52 2.85
C LYS A 25 3.93 2.81 3.64
N ASN A 26 3.97 2.99 4.95
CA ASN A 26 4.88 2.29 5.84
C ASN A 26 4.08 1.24 6.58
N SER A 27 4.19 -0.03 6.18
CA SER A 27 3.81 -1.14 7.06
C SER A 27 4.34 -0.81 8.46
N ILE A 28 3.41 -0.50 9.38
CA ILE A 28 3.69 0.07 10.72
C ILE A 28 4.56 -0.90 11.56
N PHE A 29 4.87 -2.07 11.04
CA PHE A 29 5.62 -3.15 11.68
C PHE A 29 7.01 -3.40 11.08
N HIS A 30 7.46 -2.61 10.09
CA HIS A 30 8.82 -2.66 9.55
C HIS A 30 9.50 -1.29 9.48
N THR A 31 9.20 -0.38 10.41
CA THR A 31 10.12 0.75 10.59
C THR A 31 11.35 0.23 11.34
N ALA A 32 12.54 0.50 10.81
CA ALA A 32 13.79 0.10 11.46
C ALA A 32 13.97 0.73 12.87
N THR A 33 13.13 1.71 13.24
CA THR A 33 13.23 2.51 14.48
C THR A 33 11.83 2.81 15.08
N PRO A 34 11.19 1.84 15.76
CA PRO A 34 9.82 2.00 16.30
C PRO A 34 9.69 3.12 17.35
N VAL A 35 10.76 3.39 18.10
CA VAL A 35 10.80 4.47 19.09
C VAL A 35 10.78 5.84 18.43
N LEU A 36 11.60 6.04 17.39
CA LEU A 36 11.68 7.32 16.66
C LEU A 36 10.36 7.63 15.96
N HIS A 37 9.72 6.61 15.38
CA HIS A 37 8.38 6.72 14.83
C HIS A 37 7.36 7.13 15.89
N GLY A 38 7.35 6.47 17.05
CA GLY A 38 6.47 6.84 18.17
C GLY A 38 6.68 8.28 18.65
N ILE A 39 7.93 8.75 18.68
CA ILE A 39 8.26 10.15 18.99
C ILE A 39 7.69 11.10 17.94
N ALA A 40 7.94 10.84 16.66
CA ALA A 40 7.45 11.67 15.57
C ALA A 40 5.92 11.78 15.56
N VAL A 41 5.23 10.65 15.72
CA VAL A 41 3.76 10.61 15.85
C VAL A 41 3.29 11.40 17.07
N GLY A 42 3.96 11.23 18.23
CA GLY A 42 3.63 11.96 19.45
C GLY A 42 3.76 13.48 19.29
N ILE A 43 4.84 13.96 18.67
CA ILE A 43 5.05 15.39 18.40
C ILE A 43 3.96 15.91 17.46
N PHE A 44 3.72 15.21 16.35
CA PHE A 44 2.71 15.61 15.37
C PHE A 44 1.30 15.66 15.98
N SER A 45 0.90 14.63 16.73
CA SER A 45 -0.35 14.61 17.48
C SER A 45 -0.42 15.71 18.53
N GLY A 46 0.69 16.02 19.20
CA GLY A 46 0.79 17.14 20.14
C GLY A 46 0.47 18.48 19.46
N LEU A 47 1.09 18.76 18.30
CA LEU A 47 0.85 19.97 17.51
C LEU A 47 -0.61 20.11 17.06
N ILE A 48 -1.23 19.01 16.61
CA ILE A 48 -2.66 18.99 16.28
C ILE A 48 -3.51 19.28 17.53
N GLY A 49 -3.13 18.72 18.68
CA GLY A 49 -3.75 19.02 19.96
C GLY A 49 -3.69 20.51 20.34
N LEU A 50 -2.60 21.22 19.99
CA LEU A 50 -2.50 22.67 20.19
C LEU A 50 -3.52 23.44 19.34
N VAL A 51 -3.68 23.05 18.08
CA VAL A 51 -4.69 23.63 17.18
C VAL A 51 -6.09 23.40 17.75
N LEU A 52 -6.37 22.19 18.25
CA LEU A 52 -7.66 21.87 18.87
C LEU A 52 -7.95 22.70 20.14
N ILE A 53 -6.92 23.03 20.92
CA ILE A 53 -7.05 23.92 22.07
C ILE A 53 -7.40 25.35 21.63
N GLN A 54 -6.81 25.84 20.54
CA GLN A 54 -7.11 27.18 20.01
C GLN A 54 -8.53 27.26 19.42
N THR A 55 -9.01 26.17 18.81
CA THR A 55 -10.35 26.07 18.23
C THR A 55 -11.37 25.50 19.22
N SER A 56 -11.13 25.71 20.52
CA SER A 56 -11.96 25.14 21.57
C SER A 56 -13.26 25.95 21.77
N ILE A 57 -14.30 25.28 22.23
CA ILE A 57 -15.64 25.85 22.36
C ILE A 57 -15.84 26.27 23.82
N SER A 58 -15.94 27.56 24.10
CA SER A 58 -16.32 28.06 25.43
C SER A 58 -17.82 27.91 25.65
N VAL A 59 -18.22 27.06 26.61
CA VAL A 59 -19.63 26.81 26.95
C VAL A 59 -20.06 27.67 28.14
N SER A 60 -19.13 27.99 29.03
CA SER A 60 -19.29 28.90 30.17
C SER A 60 -17.96 29.61 30.46
N GLU A 61 -17.94 30.61 31.35
CA GLU A 61 -16.72 31.31 31.76
C GLU A 61 -15.65 30.37 32.35
N GLU A 62 -16.05 29.19 32.83
CA GLU A 62 -15.15 28.21 33.43
C GLU A 62 -14.83 27.00 32.54
N ILE A 63 -15.61 26.77 31.45
CA ILE A 63 -15.52 25.52 30.68
C ILE A 63 -15.31 25.72 29.20
N ILE A 64 -14.29 25.02 28.75
CA ILE A 64 -13.83 24.96 27.38
C ILE A 64 -13.88 23.51 26.94
N LEU A 65 -14.69 23.21 25.93
CA LEU A 65 -14.77 21.91 25.29
C LEU A 65 -13.76 21.80 24.17
N ASP A 66 -13.02 20.70 24.16
CA ASP A 66 -12.16 20.31 23.06
C ASP A 66 -12.11 18.78 22.95
N THR A 67 -11.52 18.29 21.87
CA THR A 67 -11.50 16.88 21.52
C THR A 67 -10.12 16.26 21.70
N ARG A 68 -9.26 16.85 22.54
CA ARG A 68 -7.84 16.45 22.70
C ARG A 68 -7.65 14.97 23.05
N PHE A 69 -8.56 14.40 23.84
CA PHE A 69 -8.50 12.99 24.24
C PHE A 69 -8.64 12.04 23.05
N VAL A 70 -9.35 12.45 22.00
CA VAL A 70 -9.46 11.70 20.75
C VAL A 70 -8.08 11.60 20.10
N VAL A 71 -7.36 12.72 20.01
CA VAL A 71 -6.01 12.78 19.43
C VAL A 71 -5.00 11.97 20.25
N ILE A 72 -5.08 12.01 21.58
CA ILE A 72 -4.19 11.24 22.45
C ILE A 72 -4.39 9.73 22.24
N VAL A 73 -5.63 9.23 22.19
CA VAL A 73 -5.91 7.81 21.92
C VAL A 73 -5.45 7.40 20.52
N LEU A 74 -5.73 8.22 19.51
CA LEU A 74 -5.29 7.95 18.14
C LEU A 74 -3.77 7.98 18.00
N SER A 75 -3.06 8.85 18.72
CA SER A 75 -1.59 8.83 18.74
C SER A 75 -1.06 7.48 19.22
N SER A 76 -1.72 6.86 20.20
CA SER A 76 -1.37 5.53 20.70
C SER A 76 -1.65 4.41 19.70
N VAL A 77 -2.68 4.54 18.87
CA VAL A 77 -2.98 3.60 17.78
C VAL A 77 -1.84 3.56 16.76
N LEU A 78 -1.15 4.69 16.58
CA LEU A 78 -0.23 4.90 15.44
C LEU A 78 1.24 4.85 15.83
N GLY A 79 1.57 5.38 17.00
CA GLY A 79 2.94 5.48 17.51
C GLY A 79 3.19 4.62 18.76
N GLY A 80 2.22 3.79 19.14
CA GLY A 80 2.34 2.89 20.28
C GLY A 80 2.37 3.63 21.63
N PRO A 81 2.98 3.06 22.68
CA PRO A 81 2.88 3.57 24.05
C PRO A 81 3.60 4.89 24.31
N ILE A 82 4.59 5.26 23.49
CA ILE A 82 5.39 6.48 23.67
C ILE A 82 4.68 7.72 23.12
N ALA A 83 3.92 7.57 22.03
CA ALA A 83 3.21 8.66 21.37
C ALA A 83 2.19 9.40 22.27
N PRO A 84 1.32 8.73 23.05
CA PRO A 84 0.38 9.42 23.94
C PRO A 84 1.10 10.17 25.06
N LEU A 85 2.24 9.68 25.56
CA LEU A 85 3.03 10.39 26.57
C LEU A 85 3.55 11.74 26.03
N ILE A 86 4.08 11.74 24.81
CA ILE A 86 4.65 12.94 24.17
C ILE A 86 3.54 13.92 23.80
N SER A 87 2.52 13.46 23.08
CA SER A 87 1.39 14.31 22.67
C SER A 87 0.67 14.88 23.90
N GLY A 88 0.43 14.05 24.91
CA GLY A 88 -0.14 14.43 26.19
C GLY A 88 0.67 15.48 26.95
N SER A 89 1.99 15.35 26.97
CA SER A 89 2.89 16.33 27.60
C SER A 89 2.81 17.69 26.91
N ILE A 90 2.84 17.72 25.57
CA ILE A 90 2.74 18.94 24.77
C ILE A 90 1.39 19.63 25.04
N ILE A 91 0.29 18.88 24.97
CA ILE A 91 -1.06 19.39 25.17
C ILE A 91 -1.25 19.88 26.63
N SER A 92 -0.76 19.12 27.60
CA SER A 92 -0.83 19.47 29.03
C SER A 92 -0.09 20.78 29.33
N LEU A 93 1.18 20.88 28.92
CA LEU A 93 2.00 22.07 29.13
C LEU A 93 1.41 23.29 28.43
N SER A 94 0.95 23.13 27.19
CA SER A 94 0.28 24.23 26.49
C SER A 94 -0.98 24.65 27.23
N ARG A 95 -1.77 23.71 27.75
CA ARG A 95 -3.01 24.08 28.45
C ARG A 95 -2.74 24.85 29.74
N MET A 96 -1.66 24.53 30.43
CA MET A 96 -1.21 25.25 31.62
C MET A 96 -0.63 26.63 31.31
N GLY A 97 0.02 26.80 30.15
CA GLY A 97 0.77 28.02 29.80
C GLY A 97 0.07 29.01 28.87
N PHE A 98 -0.98 28.62 28.13
CA PHE A 98 -1.63 29.47 27.11
C PHE A 98 -2.86 30.27 27.61
N GLY A 99 -3.11 30.32 28.92
CA GLY A 99 -4.21 31.10 29.52
C GLY A 99 -3.77 31.86 30.77
N ASP A 100 -4.68 32.62 31.38
CA ASP A 100 -4.46 33.46 32.59
C ASP A 100 -4.20 32.65 33.88
N PHE A 101 -3.39 31.60 33.81
CA PHE A 101 -3.10 30.64 34.90
C PHE A 101 -4.34 30.30 35.73
N THR A 102 -5.48 30.12 35.04
CA THR A 102 -6.75 29.87 35.71
C THR A 102 -6.72 28.49 36.35
N GLN A 103 -7.35 28.35 37.51
CA GLN A 103 -7.42 27.08 38.24
C GLN A 103 -7.99 25.96 37.35
N THR A 104 -8.95 26.29 36.48
CA THR A 104 -9.57 25.37 35.52
C THR A 104 -8.59 24.91 34.44
N ALA A 105 -7.74 25.81 33.91
CA ALA A 105 -6.72 25.46 32.91
C ALA A 105 -5.64 24.54 33.49
N VAL A 106 -5.19 24.82 34.72
CA VAL A 106 -4.22 23.98 35.44
C VAL A 106 -4.79 22.59 35.71
N MET A 107 -6.02 22.50 36.22
CA MET A 107 -6.69 21.21 36.45
C MET A 107 -6.86 20.41 35.15
N ALA A 108 -7.31 21.05 34.07
CA ALA A 108 -7.46 20.39 32.78
C ALA A 108 -6.11 19.91 32.20
N GLY A 109 -5.04 20.68 32.39
CA GLY A 109 -3.68 20.29 32.01
C GLY A 109 -3.18 19.07 32.79
N LEU A 110 -3.37 19.06 34.12
CA LEU A 110 -3.00 17.93 34.97
C LEU A 110 -3.75 16.66 34.59
N ASN A 111 -5.07 16.75 34.39
CA ASN A 111 -5.87 15.61 33.96
C ASN A 111 -5.37 15.03 32.63
N THR A 112 -5.09 15.91 31.66
CA THR A 112 -4.56 15.49 30.34
C THR A 112 -3.27 14.70 30.48
N PHE A 113 -2.36 15.15 31.37
CA PHE A 113 -1.11 14.48 31.62
C PHE A 113 -1.30 13.10 32.27
N ILE A 114 -2.19 13.01 33.26
CA ILE A 114 -2.54 11.75 33.95
C ILE A 114 -3.15 10.76 32.96
N CYS A 115 -4.14 11.16 32.15
CA CYS A 115 -4.73 10.33 31.11
C CYS A 115 -3.68 9.77 30.14
N SER A 116 -2.70 10.60 29.80
CA SER A 116 -1.66 10.27 28.82
C SER A 116 -0.69 9.23 29.38
N ILE A 117 -0.25 9.39 30.63
CA ILE A 117 0.55 8.39 31.34
C ILE A 117 -0.26 7.09 31.49
N PHE A 118 -1.51 7.19 31.93
CA PHE A 118 -2.39 6.03 32.12
C PHE A 118 -2.56 5.24 30.82
N LEU A 119 -2.87 5.92 29.71
CA LEU A 119 -2.97 5.29 28.40
C LEU A 119 -1.65 4.67 27.95
N SER A 120 -0.52 5.37 28.11
CA SER A 120 0.81 4.84 27.80
C SER A 120 1.09 3.53 28.55
N LEU A 121 0.78 3.46 29.84
CA LEU A 121 0.97 2.26 30.65
C LEU A 121 0.07 1.10 30.21
N LEU A 122 -1.18 1.38 29.84
CA LEU A 122 -2.07 0.35 29.29
C LEU A 122 -1.59 -0.13 27.91
N ALA A 123 -1.10 0.78 27.08
CA ALA A 123 -0.57 0.50 25.75
C ALA A 123 0.73 -0.34 25.78
N LEU A 124 1.51 -0.27 26.88
CA LEU A 124 2.66 -1.16 27.10
C LEU A 124 2.24 -2.62 27.28
N LYS A 125 1.10 -2.88 27.94
CA LYS A 125 0.60 -4.26 28.17
C LYS A 125 -0.08 -4.83 26.93
N LYS A 126 -0.85 -4.01 26.22
CA LYS A 126 -1.56 -4.42 25.02
C LYS A 126 -1.64 -3.24 24.07
N GLN A 127 -1.18 -3.44 22.84
CA GLN A 127 -1.14 -2.40 21.83
C GLN A 127 -2.55 -1.91 21.48
N VAL A 128 -2.68 -0.59 21.38
CA VAL A 128 -3.92 0.08 20.95
C VAL A 128 -4.03 -0.02 19.43
N THR A 129 -5.20 -0.41 18.94
CA THR A 129 -5.54 -0.58 17.52
C THR A 129 -6.92 0.02 17.27
N LEU A 130 -7.30 0.32 16.03
CA LEU A 130 -8.66 0.81 15.72
C LEU A 130 -9.78 -0.15 16.16
N LYS A 131 -9.49 -1.44 16.29
CA LYS A 131 -10.45 -2.45 16.77
C LYS A 131 -10.74 -2.34 18.26
N ASN A 132 -9.72 -2.02 19.07
CA ASN A 132 -9.84 -2.00 20.53
C ASN A 132 -9.81 -0.58 21.14
N ALA A 133 -9.58 0.46 20.34
CA ALA A 133 -9.48 1.86 20.78
C ALA A 133 -10.66 2.32 21.65
N THR A 134 -11.86 1.80 21.40
CA THR A 134 -13.06 2.09 22.21
C THR A 134 -12.87 1.75 23.68
N TYR A 135 -12.22 0.62 24.01
CA TYR A 135 -12.00 0.24 25.41
C TYR A 135 -11.07 1.21 26.13
N TYR A 136 -10.00 1.65 25.46
CA TYR A 136 -9.04 2.59 26.02
C TYR A 136 -9.64 3.99 26.18
N PHE A 137 -10.44 4.43 25.21
CA PHE A 137 -11.11 5.72 25.29
C PHE A 137 -12.17 5.77 26.39
N LEU A 138 -12.94 4.69 26.57
CA LEU A 138 -13.88 4.58 27.69
C LEU A 138 -13.15 4.57 29.04
N ALA A 139 -11.98 3.91 29.14
CA ALA A 139 -11.18 3.92 30.35
C ALA A 139 -10.69 5.34 30.71
N ILE A 140 -10.24 6.11 29.72
CA ILE A 140 -9.88 7.54 29.90
C ILE A 140 -11.10 8.37 30.29
N SER A 141 -12.26 8.12 29.66
CA SER A 141 -13.49 8.85 30.00
C SER A 141 -13.94 8.61 31.44
N ILE A 142 -13.82 7.38 31.94
CA ILE A 142 -14.11 7.03 33.35
C ILE A 142 -13.10 7.70 34.28
N GLU A 143 -11.82 7.63 33.97
CA GLU A 143 -10.77 8.29 34.74
C GLU A 143 -11.02 9.81 34.83
N THR A 144 -11.35 10.44 33.72
CA THR A 144 -11.64 11.88 33.69
C THR A 144 -12.90 12.22 34.48
N ALA A 145 -13.92 11.37 34.47
CA ALA A 145 -15.10 11.55 35.31
C ALA A 145 -14.75 11.50 36.81
N ILE A 146 -13.87 10.56 37.21
CA ILE A 146 -13.35 10.45 38.58
C ILE A 146 -12.54 11.71 38.95
N PHE A 147 -11.64 12.15 38.06
CA PHE A 147 -10.84 13.36 38.27
C PHE A 147 -11.73 14.59 38.50
N LEU A 148 -12.71 14.80 37.62
CA LEU A 148 -13.66 15.92 37.73
C LEU A 148 -14.47 15.85 39.04
N PHE A 149 -14.88 14.66 39.46
CA PHE A 149 -15.63 14.47 40.71
C PHE A 149 -14.80 14.83 41.96
N PHE A 150 -13.55 14.37 42.05
CA PHE A 150 -12.73 14.54 43.25
C PHE A 150 -12.03 15.90 43.35
N LEU A 151 -11.59 16.49 42.23
CA LEU A 151 -10.77 17.71 42.26
C LEU A 151 -11.56 19.00 42.04
N ALA A 152 -12.71 18.97 41.37
CA ALA A 152 -13.48 20.19 41.08
C ALA A 152 -14.44 20.61 42.22
N GLY A 153 -14.67 19.72 43.19
CA GLY A 153 -15.68 19.85 44.25
C GLY A 153 -17.11 19.63 43.75
N PHE A 154 -17.98 19.08 44.59
CA PHE A 154 -19.35 18.76 44.22
C PHE A 154 -20.27 19.98 44.33
N THR A 155 -20.71 20.51 43.18
CA THR A 155 -21.83 21.45 43.05
C THR A 155 -22.69 21.00 41.87
N TRP A 156 -24.00 21.28 41.90
CA TRP A 156 -24.92 20.85 40.85
C TRP A 156 -24.55 21.40 39.47
N ASP A 157 -24.11 22.66 39.40
CA ASP A 157 -23.69 23.30 38.15
C ASP A 157 -22.46 22.61 37.53
N LYS A 158 -21.43 22.31 38.35
CA LYS A 158 -20.22 21.59 37.91
C LYS A 158 -20.53 20.15 37.49
N ALA A 159 -21.52 19.50 38.11
CA ALA A 159 -21.92 18.14 37.75
C ALA A 159 -22.56 18.09 36.35
N TRP A 160 -23.49 19.02 36.06
CA TRP A 160 -24.09 19.16 34.71
C TRP A 160 -23.09 19.49 33.64
N GLN A 161 -22.19 20.42 33.95
CA GLN A 161 -21.08 20.77 33.11
C GLN A 161 -20.15 19.58 32.80
N SER A 162 -19.81 18.78 33.81
CA SER A 162 -18.97 17.57 33.64
C SER A 162 -19.66 16.53 32.76
N ILE A 163 -20.97 16.34 32.92
CA ILE A 163 -21.75 15.44 32.08
C ILE A 163 -21.78 15.92 30.63
N TYR A 164 -21.96 17.21 30.39
CA TYR A 164 -21.91 17.79 29.04
C TYR A 164 -20.55 17.58 28.38
N PHE A 165 -19.45 17.82 29.12
CA PHE A 165 -18.09 17.56 28.65
C PHE A 165 -17.86 16.09 28.27
N LEU A 166 -18.27 15.17 29.14
CA LEU A 166 -18.12 13.73 28.90
C LEU A 166 -18.93 13.27 27.68
N LEU A 167 -20.18 13.74 27.54
CA LEU A 167 -21.02 13.43 26.39
C LEU A 167 -20.41 13.96 25.09
N PHE A 168 -19.98 15.22 25.06
CA PHE A 168 -19.35 15.83 23.89
C PHE A 168 -18.10 15.05 23.46
N THR A 169 -17.24 14.72 24.42
CA THR A 169 -15.96 14.03 24.15
C THR A 169 -16.20 12.61 23.65
N ASN A 170 -17.16 11.88 24.23
CA ASN A 170 -17.51 10.53 23.78
C ASN A 170 -18.14 10.52 22.39
N ILE A 171 -19.10 11.41 22.12
CA ILE A 171 -19.71 11.53 20.79
C ILE A 171 -18.63 11.85 19.76
N SER A 172 -17.77 12.84 20.04
CA SER A 172 -16.68 13.22 19.15
C SER A 172 -15.75 12.04 18.85
N PHE A 173 -15.38 11.25 19.86
CA PHE A 173 -14.57 10.05 19.67
C PHE A 173 -15.24 9.01 18.79
N PHE A 174 -16.52 8.69 19.02
CA PHE A 174 -17.21 7.68 18.21
C PHE A 174 -17.33 8.10 16.74
N VAL A 175 -17.60 9.38 16.47
CA VAL A 175 -17.66 9.89 15.10
C VAL A 175 -16.28 9.80 14.44
N VAL A 176 -15.22 10.22 15.12
CA VAL A 176 -13.85 10.15 14.60
C VAL A 176 -13.41 8.69 14.37
N LEU A 177 -13.74 7.78 15.30
CA LEU A 177 -13.45 6.36 15.17
C LEU A 177 -14.20 5.72 13.99
N PHE A 178 -15.46 6.12 13.76
CA PHE A 178 -16.24 5.68 12.61
C PHE A 178 -15.56 6.09 11.30
N ILE A 179 -15.16 7.36 11.19
CA ILE A 179 -14.45 7.88 10.01
C ILE A 179 -13.13 7.14 9.79
N ALA A 180 -12.33 6.97 10.86
CA ALA A 180 -11.05 6.28 10.76
C ALA A 180 -11.21 4.83 10.27
N LYS A 181 -12.24 4.12 10.73
CA LYS A 181 -12.56 2.75 10.28
C LYS A 181 -13.03 2.70 8.83
N GLU A 182 -13.86 3.65 8.41
CA GLU A 182 -14.36 3.69 7.03
C GLU A 182 -13.22 4.05 6.05
N LEU A 183 -12.33 4.97 6.43
CA LEU A 183 -11.10 5.23 5.68
C LEU A 183 -10.25 3.95 5.54
N GLU A 184 -9.98 3.25 6.66
CA GLU A 184 -9.21 1.99 6.61
C GLU A 184 -9.83 0.96 5.66
N LYS A 185 -11.15 0.83 5.68
CA LYS A 185 -11.88 -0.08 4.80
C LYS A 185 -11.79 0.34 3.33
N HIS A 186 -11.96 1.63 3.03
CA HIS A 186 -11.86 2.14 1.67
C HIS A 186 -10.48 1.88 1.05
N PHE A 187 -9.41 2.18 1.77
CA PHE A 187 -8.06 1.93 1.26
C PHE A 187 -7.77 0.44 1.09
N LYS A 188 -8.21 -0.43 2.00
CA LYS A 188 -8.12 -1.89 1.81
C LYS A 188 -8.87 -2.37 0.58
N ASN A 189 -10.02 -1.78 0.28
CA ASN A 189 -10.78 -2.12 -0.92
C ASN A 189 -10.07 -1.64 -2.19
N VAL A 190 -9.44 -0.46 -2.17
CA VAL A 190 -8.62 0.02 -3.29
C VAL A 190 -7.45 -0.93 -3.53
N GLU A 191 -6.72 -1.31 -2.46
CA GLU A 191 -5.63 -2.29 -2.54
C GLU A 191 -6.12 -3.64 -3.05
N LEU A 192 -7.28 -4.11 -2.59
CA LEU A 192 -7.89 -5.34 -3.08
C LEU A 192 -8.21 -5.23 -4.58
N VAL A 193 -8.76 -4.11 -5.03
CA VAL A 193 -9.07 -3.89 -6.46
C VAL A 193 -7.78 -3.83 -7.28
N GLU A 194 -6.74 -3.15 -6.82
CA GLU A 194 -5.41 -3.15 -7.44
C GLU A 194 -4.81 -4.57 -7.46
N ASN A 195 -5.04 -5.34 -6.40
CA ASN A 195 -4.58 -6.72 -6.31
C ASN A 195 -5.36 -7.68 -7.22
N LEU A 196 -6.64 -7.42 -7.44
CA LEU A 196 -7.52 -8.16 -8.33
C LEU A 196 -7.35 -7.75 -9.80
N SER A 197 -6.64 -6.66 -10.09
CA SER A 197 -6.28 -6.34 -11.48
C SER A 197 -5.47 -7.48 -12.06
N GLU A 198 -6.01 -8.16 -13.07
CA GLU A 198 -5.36 -9.25 -13.81
C GLU A 198 -4.54 -8.71 -14.99
N THR A 199 -4.49 -7.38 -15.19
CA THR A 199 -3.83 -6.72 -16.32
C THR A 199 -2.73 -5.75 -15.89
N ASP A 200 -1.68 -5.65 -16.69
CA ASP A 200 -0.61 -4.65 -16.54
C ASP A 200 -1.08 -3.28 -17.02
N PHE A 201 -0.85 -2.25 -16.21
CA PHE A 201 -1.39 -0.91 -16.45
C PHE A 201 -0.77 -0.20 -17.67
N LEU A 202 0.49 -0.51 -17.99
CA LEU A 202 1.20 0.14 -19.10
C LEU A 202 0.83 -0.50 -20.43
N THR A 203 0.79 -1.83 -20.47
CA THR A 203 0.69 -2.59 -21.72
C THR A 203 -0.72 -3.11 -22.02
N GLY A 204 -1.59 -3.20 -21.00
CA GLY A 204 -2.92 -3.79 -21.13
C GLY A 204 -2.92 -5.31 -21.37
N LEU A 205 -1.75 -5.96 -21.33
CA LEU A 205 -1.62 -7.42 -21.29
C LEU A 205 -2.04 -7.96 -19.94
N PHE A 206 -2.19 -9.28 -19.84
CA PHE A 206 -2.30 -9.93 -18.53
C PHE A 206 -1.00 -9.73 -17.73
N ASN A 207 -1.10 -9.64 -16.42
CA ASN A 207 0.09 -9.50 -15.55
C ASN A 207 0.60 -10.86 -15.05
N SER A 208 1.73 -10.85 -14.34
CA SER A 208 2.34 -12.04 -13.74
C SER A 208 1.38 -12.83 -12.83
N ARG A 209 0.49 -12.16 -12.09
CA ARG A 209 -0.51 -12.82 -11.23
C ARG A 209 -1.50 -13.64 -12.04
N LYS A 210 -2.01 -13.09 -13.15
CA LYS A 210 -2.91 -13.82 -14.04
C LYS A 210 -2.21 -15.02 -14.68
N PHE A 211 -0.94 -14.85 -15.06
CA PHE A 211 -0.11 -15.96 -15.56
C PHE A 211 0.00 -17.09 -14.54
N GLU A 212 0.35 -16.79 -13.29
CA GLU A 212 0.46 -17.80 -12.22
C GLU A 212 -0.84 -18.58 -12.06
N LYS A 213 -1.97 -17.89 -11.97
CA LYS A 213 -3.30 -18.51 -11.86
C LYS A 213 -3.62 -19.44 -13.03
N VAL A 214 -3.46 -18.95 -14.27
CA VAL A 214 -3.76 -19.73 -15.48
C VAL A 214 -2.81 -20.92 -15.63
N SER A 215 -1.52 -20.74 -15.31
CA SER A 215 -0.52 -21.80 -15.41
C SER A 215 -0.78 -22.95 -14.44
N GLN A 216 -1.18 -22.64 -13.20
CA GLN A 216 -1.56 -23.64 -12.21
C GLN A 216 -2.78 -24.43 -12.65
N ASP A 217 -3.79 -23.77 -13.22
CA ASP A 217 -5.00 -24.42 -13.72
C ASP A 217 -4.69 -25.37 -14.90
N ILE A 218 -3.82 -24.95 -15.83
CA ILE A 218 -3.40 -25.79 -16.97
C ILE A 218 -2.60 -27.01 -16.48
N ILE A 219 -1.63 -26.81 -15.60
CA ILE A 219 -0.83 -27.89 -15.02
C ILE A 219 -1.72 -28.86 -14.23
N LYS A 220 -2.70 -28.37 -13.46
CA LYS A 220 -3.60 -29.23 -12.67
C LYS A 220 -4.47 -30.12 -13.56
N ASN A 221 -4.87 -29.62 -14.71
CA ASN A 221 -5.73 -30.35 -15.65
C ASN A 221 -4.96 -31.39 -16.48
N LYS A 222 -3.61 -31.39 -16.48
CA LYS A 222 -2.66 -32.43 -17.00
C LYS A 222 -2.97 -33.13 -18.34
N LYS A 223 -3.87 -32.61 -19.18
CA LYS A 223 -4.39 -33.39 -20.32
C LYS A 223 -3.79 -33.00 -21.68
N ASP A 224 -3.35 -31.75 -21.85
CA ASP A 224 -2.95 -31.24 -23.16
C ASP A 224 -1.49 -30.75 -23.15
N VAL A 225 -0.77 -31.03 -24.25
CA VAL A 225 0.54 -30.46 -24.55
C VAL A 225 0.41 -28.95 -24.63
N PHE A 226 1.32 -28.18 -24.02
CA PHE A 226 1.35 -26.74 -24.15
C PHE A 226 2.78 -26.22 -24.12
N SER A 227 3.01 -25.02 -24.64
CA SER A 227 4.33 -24.41 -24.66
C SER A 227 4.34 -23.03 -24.01
N LEU A 228 5.37 -22.78 -23.21
CA LEU A 228 5.72 -21.50 -22.61
C LEU A 228 6.81 -20.86 -23.45
N MET A 229 6.59 -19.61 -23.85
CA MET A 229 7.60 -18.78 -24.50
C MET A 229 7.93 -17.60 -23.57
N ILE A 230 9.21 -17.41 -23.27
CA ILE A 230 9.71 -16.21 -22.58
C ILE A 230 10.39 -15.33 -23.61
N ILE A 231 9.96 -14.09 -23.68
CA ILE A 231 10.42 -13.07 -24.63
C ILE A 231 11.06 -11.94 -23.86
N ASP A 232 12.19 -11.47 -24.37
CA ASP A 232 12.90 -10.31 -23.84
C ASP A 232 13.36 -9.39 -24.98
N ILE A 233 13.28 -8.08 -24.74
CA ILE A 233 13.69 -7.06 -25.71
C ILE A 233 15.19 -6.88 -25.68
N ASP A 234 15.83 -7.13 -26.82
CA ASP A 234 17.27 -7.02 -26.95
C ASP A 234 17.73 -5.57 -26.73
N TYR A 235 18.67 -5.40 -25.78
CA TYR A 235 19.28 -4.11 -25.45
C TYR A 235 18.28 -3.02 -24.99
N PHE A 236 17.17 -3.39 -24.35
CA PHE A 236 16.16 -2.42 -23.90
C PHE A 236 16.71 -1.32 -22.98
N LYS A 237 17.65 -1.66 -22.09
CA LYS A 237 18.36 -0.64 -21.28
C LYS A 237 19.01 0.45 -22.16
N LYS A 238 19.65 0.07 -23.27
CA LYS A 238 20.26 1.02 -24.22
C LYS A 238 19.20 1.92 -24.86
N ILE A 239 18.00 1.42 -25.11
CA ILE A 239 16.89 2.22 -25.63
C ILE A 239 16.50 3.29 -24.60
N ASN A 240 16.33 2.91 -23.33
CA ASN A 240 16.05 3.88 -22.26
C ASN A 240 17.17 4.91 -22.11
N ASP A 241 18.43 4.46 -22.13
CA ASP A 241 19.60 5.34 -21.98
C ASP A 241 19.74 6.30 -23.18
N THR A 242 19.31 5.91 -24.38
CA THR A 242 19.45 6.71 -25.62
C THR A 242 18.26 7.64 -25.86
N TYR A 243 17.03 7.18 -25.62
CA TYR A 243 15.79 7.85 -26.00
C TYR A 243 14.92 8.28 -24.81
N GLY A 244 15.33 7.94 -23.58
CA GLY A 244 14.59 8.20 -22.35
C GLY A 244 13.51 7.16 -22.06
N HIS A 245 13.08 7.12 -20.79
CA HIS A 245 12.08 6.16 -20.30
C HIS A 245 10.73 6.24 -21.02
N LEU A 246 10.30 7.44 -21.46
CA LEU A 246 9.06 7.59 -22.22
C LEU A 246 9.09 6.84 -23.56
N ALA A 247 10.27 6.75 -24.20
CA ALA A 247 10.45 5.96 -25.41
C ALA A 247 10.46 4.47 -25.10
N GLY A 248 11.09 4.03 -24.01
CA GLY A 248 11.00 2.65 -23.54
C GLY A 248 9.57 2.21 -23.25
N ASP A 249 8.79 3.06 -22.58
CA ASP A 249 7.37 2.81 -22.32
C ASP A 249 6.55 2.71 -23.61
N ALA A 250 6.88 3.50 -24.63
CA ALA A 250 6.25 3.41 -25.94
C ALA A 250 6.64 2.11 -26.66
N VAL A 251 7.90 1.66 -26.54
CA VAL A 251 8.34 0.37 -27.08
C VAL A 251 7.55 -0.78 -26.44
N LEU A 252 7.42 -0.77 -25.11
CA LEU A 252 6.68 -1.81 -24.38
C LEU A 252 5.20 -1.85 -24.77
N ARG A 253 4.57 -0.67 -24.93
CA ARG A 253 3.18 -0.56 -25.38
C ARG A 253 2.97 -1.11 -26.79
N GLU A 254 3.82 -0.74 -27.73
CA GLU A 254 3.70 -1.20 -29.11
C GLU A 254 3.95 -2.71 -29.21
N LEU A 255 4.98 -3.21 -28.51
CA LEU A 255 5.26 -4.65 -28.51
C LEU A 255 4.10 -5.43 -27.91
N ALA A 256 3.50 -4.91 -26.85
CA ALA A 256 2.34 -5.53 -26.23
C ALA A 256 1.13 -5.66 -27.16
N VAL A 257 0.85 -4.64 -28.00
CA VAL A 257 -0.20 -4.72 -29.02
C VAL A 257 0.10 -5.86 -30.00
N ILE A 258 1.33 -5.92 -30.50
CA ILE A 258 1.78 -6.99 -31.42
C ILE A 258 1.62 -8.37 -30.76
N LEU A 259 2.09 -8.55 -29.52
CA LEU A 259 2.00 -9.82 -28.80
C LEU A 259 0.55 -10.24 -28.54
N LYS A 260 -0.32 -9.29 -28.21
CA LYS A 260 -1.75 -9.53 -27.99
C LYS A 260 -2.43 -10.01 -29.26
N ASP A 261 -2.27 -9.28 -30.36
CA ASP A 261 -2.90 -9.63 -31.64
C ASP A 261 -2.35 -10.95 -32.19
N PHE A 262 -1.03 -11.16 -32.04
CA PHE A 262 -0.36 -12.39 -32.42
C PHE A 262 -0.89 -13.59 -31.64
N THR A 263 -1.04 -13.48 -30.31
CA THR A 263 -1.56 -14.57 -29.48
C THR A 263 -3.03 -14.86 -29.73
N ILE A 264 -3.88 -13.83 -29.89
CA ILE A 264 -5.29 -14.00 -30.26
C ILE A 264 -5.42 -14.81 -31.55
N THR A 265 -4.65 -14.46 -32.58
CA THR A 265 -4.68 -15.12 -33.89
C THR A 265 -4.22 -16.58 -33.81
N ASN A 266 -3.23 -16.88 -32.96
CA ASN A 266 -2.61 -18.20 -32.87
C ASN A 266 -3.18 -19.10 -31.76
N GLY A 267 -4.19 -18.62 -31.02
CA GLY A 267 -4.86 -19.36 -29.95
C GLY A 267 -4.09 -19.42 -28.62
N GLY A 268 -3.31 -18.38 -28.32
CA GLY A 268 -2.51 -18.26 -27.10
C GLY A 268 -2.96 -17.12 -26.18
N SER A 269 -2.14 -16.84 -25.17
CA SER A 269 -2.30 -15.71 -24.27
C SER A 269 -0.97 -15.02 -23.99
N ALA A 270 -0.99 -13.69 -23.87
CA ALA A 270 0.20 -12.87 -23.66
C ALA A 270 0.17 -12.20 -22.27
N TYR A 271 1.32 -12.20 -21.61
CA TYR A 271 1.50 -11.68 -20.27
C TYR A 271 2.74 -10.78 -20.22
N ARG A 272 2.68 -9.71 -19.44
CA ARG A 272 3.87 -8.98 -19.02
C ARG A 272 4.29 -9.49 -17.63
N TYR A 273 5.44 -10.15 -17.57
CA TYR A 273 5.91 -10.79 -16.34
C TYR A 273 6.87 -9.89 -15.55
N GLY A 274 7.76 -9.20 -16.26
CA GLY A 274 8.76 -8.30 -15.69
C GLY A 274 8.78 -6.91 -16.35
N GLY A 275 9.86 -6.16 -16.13
CA GLY A 275 10.04 -4.82 -16.70
C GLY A 275 10.03 -4.83 -18.24
N GLU A 276 10.85 -5.69 -18.83
CA GLU A 276 11.04 -5.89 -20.28
C GLU A 276 10.75 -7.33 -20.75
N GLU A 277 10.20 -8.16 -19.86
CA GLU A 277 9.98 -9.59 -20.06
C GLU A 277 8.49 -9.91 -20.27
N PHE A 278 8.21 -10.62 -21.36
CA PHE A 278 6.87 -11.03 -21.76
C PHE A 278 6.77 -12.54 -21.89
N PHE A 279 5.68 -13.11 -21.38
CA PHE A 279 5.44 -14.54 -21.51
C PHE A 279 4.29 -14.77 -22.48
N LEU A 280 4.42 -15.76 -23.35
CA LEU A 280 3.31 -16.29 -24.13
C LEU A 280 3.03 -17.72 -23.73
N LEU A 281 1.75 -18.06 -23.62
CA LEU A 281 1.31 -19.41 -23.30
C LEU A 281 0.39 -19.92 -24.39
N PHE A 282 0.80 -21.01 -25.04
CA PHE A 282 0.07 -21.64 -26.14
C PHE A 282 -0.39 -23.05 -25.76
N PRO A 283 -1.70 -23.27 -25.52
CA PRO A 283 -2.24 -24.61 -25.37
C PRO A 283 -2.20 -25.39 -26.69
N GLN A 284 -2.10 -26.71 -26.59
CA GLN A 284 -2.16 -27.66 -27.72
C GLN A 284 -1.08 -27.43 -28.79
N ARG A 285 0.10 -26.94 -28.38
CA ARG A 285 1.27 -26.73 -29.26
C ARG A 285 2.49 -27.48 -28.73
N ASP A 286 3.01 -28.38 -29.55
CA ASP A 286 4.28 -29.07 -29.32
C ASP A 286 5.50 -28.18 -29.58
N GLY A 287 6.70 -28.70 -29.35
CA GLY A 287 7.93 -27.92 -29.45
C GLY A 287 8.22 -27.40 -30.87
N GLU A 288 7.96 -28.19 -31.90
CA GLU A 288 8.21 -27.82 -33.30
C GLU A 288 7.23 -26.73 -33.76
N SER A 289 5.92 -26.92 -33.54
CA SER A 289 4.92 -25.90 -33.89
C SER A 289 5.12 -24.60 -33.12
N SER A 290 5.55 -24.69 -31.86
CA SER A 290 5.87 -23.52 -31.03
C SER A 290 7.10 -22.79 -31.54
N PHE A 291 8.14 -23.52 -31.98
CA PHE A 291 9.32 -22.91 -32.58
C PHE A 291 8.98 -22.13 -33.85
N GLN A 292 8.19 -22.72 -34.75
CA GLN A 292 7.78 -22.06 -36.00
C GLN A 292 6.96 -20.78 -35.76
N ILE A 293 6.06 -20.80 -34.78
CA ILE A 293 5.29 -19.61 -34.37
C ILE A 293 6.21 -18.56 -33.76
N ALA A 294 7.10 -18.95 -32.84
CA ALA A 294 8.01 -18.01 -32.22
C ALA A 294 8.94 -17.36 -33.26
N GLU A 295 9.40 -18.11 -34.26
CA GLU A 295 10.24 -17.55 -35.32
C GLU A 295 9.47 -16.59 -36.23
N SER A 296 8.19 -16.87 -36.52
CA SER A 296 7.37 -15.92 -37.28
C SER A 296 7.16 -14.62 -36.51
N LEU A 297 6.91 -14.69 -35.20
CA LEU A 297 6.83 -13.51 -34.34
C LEU A 297 8.16 -12.74 -34.30
N ARG A 298 9.29 -13.43 -34.13
CA ARG A 298 10.61 -12.80 -34.09
C ARG A 298 10.92 -12.07 -35.40
N LEU A 299 10.67 -12.72 -36.54
CA LEU A 299 10.85 -12.11 -37.86
C LEU A 299 9.93 -10.91 -38.06
N PHE A 300 8.67 -11.01 -37.64
CA PHE A 300 7.72 -9.90 -37.71
C PHE A 300 8.22 -8.69 -36.91
N VAL A 301 8.62 -8.90 -35.65
CA VAL A 301 9.16 -7.81 -34.81
C VAL A 301 10.43 -7.22 -35.41
N GLN A 302 11.35 -8.05 -35.90
CA GLN A 302 12.59 -7.56 -36.53
C GLN A 302 12.33 -6.67 -37.75
N ASN A 303 11.35 -7.01 -38.58
CA ASN A 303 11.12 -6.36 -39.87
C ASN A 303 10.12 -5.20 -39.80
N GLU A 304 9.06 -5.35 -38.99
CA GLU A 304 7.90 -4.45 -38.99
C GLU A 304 7.86 -3.54 -37.75
N PHE A 305 8.56 -3.87 -36.66
CA PHE A 305 8.50 -3.05 -35.46
C PHE A 305 9.19 -1.70 -35.67
N VAL A 306 8.42 -0.63 -35.58
CA VAL A 306 8.95 0.72 -35.57
C VAL A 306 8.07 1.65 -34.75
N ILE A 307 8.69 2.38 -33.83
CA ILE A 307 8.05 3.53 -33.18
C ILE A 307 8.82 4.81 -33.50
N THR A 308 8.17 5.96 -33.31
CA THR A 308 8.82 7.27 -33.49
C THR A 308 9.01 7.93 -32.13
N SER A 309 10.25 8.29 -31.79
CA SER A 309 10.58 9.14 -30.64
C SER A 309 11.13 10.47 -31.14
N GLY A 310 10.30 11.51 -31.07
CA GLY A 310 10.61 12.81 -31.68
C GLY A 310 10.72 12.72 -33.21
N LYS A 311 11.94 12.85 -33.75
CA LYS A 311 12.24 12.70 -35.19
C LYS A 311 12.96 11.40 -35.54
N GLN A 312 13.23 10.54 -34.56
CA GLN A 312 14.02 9.33 -34.75
C GLN A 312 13.11 8.09 -34.74
N LYS A 313 13.40 7.15 -35.64
CA LYS A 313 12.77 5.83 -35.66
C LYS A 313 13.51 4.90 -34.72
N VAL A 314 12.78 4.20 -33.86
CA VAL A 314 13.31 3.19 -32.95
C VAL A 314 12.80 1.83 -33.41
N THR A 315 13.75 0.93 -33.70
CA THR A 315 13.51 -0.47 -34.06
C THR A 315 14.08 -1.35 -32.96
N ILE A 316 13.49 -2.53 -32.76
CA ILE A 316 13.96 -3.49 -31.75
C ILE A 316 14.11 -4.87 -32.37
N THR A 317 14.83 -5.75 -31.68
CA THR A 317 14.73 -7.19 -31.86
C THR A 317 14.36 -7.84 -30.54
N ILE A 318 13.87 -9.07 -30.61
CA ILE A 318 13.52 -9.85 -29.44
C ILE A 318 14.21 -11.21 -29.49
N SER A 319 14.57 -11.71 -28.31
CA SER A 319 15.04 -13.07 -28.12
C SER A 319 13.97 -13.88 -27.39
N ILE A 320 13.79 -15.14 -27.81
CA ILE A 320 12.70 -16.00 -27.32
C ILE A 320 13.26 -17.34 -26.86
N GLY A 321 12.96 -17.72 -25.62
CA GLY A 321 13.20 -19.05 -25.07
C GLY A 321 11.90 -19.84 -24.98
N ILE A 322 11.92 -21.11 -25.41
CA ILE A 322 10.73 -21.97 -25.43
C ILE A 322 10.96 -23.23 -24.59
N SER A 323 9.94 -23.59 -23.81
CA SER A 323 9.79 -24.91 -23.19
C SER A 323 8.39 -25.46 -23.45
N THR A 324 8.28 -26.79 -23.47
CA THR A 324 7.05 -27.51 -23.80
C THR A 324 6.73 -28.55 -22.73
N PHE A 325 5.50 -28.53 -22.24
CA PHE A 325 4.96 -29.57 -21.38
C PHE A 325 4.46 -30.76 -22.22
N PRO A 326 4.72 -32.01 -21.81
CA PRO A 326 5.51 -32.42 -20.64
C PRO A 326 7.00 -32.67 -20.95
N SER A 327 7.45 -32.45 -22.20
CA SER A 327 8.79 -32.84 -22.65
C SER A 327 9.94 -32.16 -21.90
N ASN A 328 9.69 -30.97 -21.34
CA ASN A 328 10.70 -30.17 -20.65
C ASN A 328 10.42 -29.99 -19.15
N GLY A 329 9.43 -30.68 -18.61
CA GLY A 329 9.06 -30.58 -17.20
C GLY A 329 7.59 -30.90 -16.97
N VAL A 330 7.26 -31.28 -15.73
CA VAL A 330 5.90 -31.64 -15.30
C VAL A 330 5.25 -30.58 -14.41
N GLY A 331 5.99 -29.55 -14.02
CA GLY A 331 5.53 -28.39 -13.27
C GLY A 331 5.91 -27.07 -13.94
N MET A 332 5.23 -25.98 -13.60
CA MET A 332 5.47 -24.68 -14.22
C MET A 332 6.87 -24.11 -13.90
N ASP A 333 7.39 -24.38 -12.70
CA ASP A 333 8.73 -23.92 -12.29
C ASP A 333 9.84 -24.58 -13.13
N GLU A 334 9.68 -25.86 -13.46
CA GLU A 334 10.60 -26.59 -14.35
C GLU A 334 10.54 -26.02 -15.77
N LEU A 335 9.32 -25.80 -16.30
CA LEU A 335 9.13 -25.22 -17.62
C LEU A 335 9.68 -23.80 -17.71
N TYR A 336 9.46 -22.97 -16.69
CA TYR A 336 10.04 -21.63 -16.59
C TYR A 336 11.57 -21.70 -16.63
N THR A 337 12.18 -22.54 -15.79
CA THR A 337 13.64 -22.71 -15.73
C THR A 337 14.22 -23.15 -17.09
N CYS A 338 13.52 -24.04 -17.79
CA CYS A 338 13.91 -24.48 -19.12
C CYS A 338 13.79 -23.39 -20.18
N ALA A 339 12.70 -22.62 -20.19
CA ALA A 339 12.50 -21.51 -21.12
C ALA A 339 13.49 -20.36 -20.86
N ASP A 340 13.77 -20.04 -19.60
CA ASP A 340 14.77 -19.03 -19.22
C ASP A 340 16.18 -19.44 -19.68
N ARG A 341 16.56 -20.72 -19.50
CA ARG A 341 17.83 -21.24 -20.03
C ARG A 341 17.91 -21.14 -21.55
N ALA A 342 16.81 -21.41 -22.25
CA ALA A 342 16.74 -21.27 -23.69
C ALA A 342 16.87 -19.80 -24.12
N LEU A 343 16.21 -18.87 -23.42
CA LEU A 343 16.31 -17.44 -23.65
C LEU A 343 17.75 -16.94 -23.41
N TYR A 344 18.37 -17.36 -22.32
CA TYR A 344 19.77 -17.06 -22.03
C TYR A 344 20.70 -17.54 -23.15
N THR A 345 20.43 -18.73 -23.69
CA THR A 345 21.16 -19.28 -24.84
C THR A 345 20.97 -18.43 -26.10
N ALA A 346 19.75 -17.98 -26.38
CA ALA A 346 19.46 -17.07 -27.48
C ALA A 346 20.25 -15.75 -27.34
N LYS A 347 20.24 -15.15 -26.15
CA LYS A 347 20.97 -13.91 -25.84
C LYS A 347 22.49 -14.07 -25.99
N ARG A 348 23.05 -15.20 -25.52
CA ARG A 348 24.48 -15.50 -25.65
C ARG A 348 24.91 -15.78 -27.08
N ASN A 349 24.04 -16.40 -27.87
CA ASN A 349 24.34 -16.76 -29.26
C ASN A 349 24.08 -15.63 -30.26
N GLY A 350 24.09 -14.38 -29.80
CA GLY A 350 24.01 -13.21 -30.67
C GLY A 350 22.64 -12.50 -30.68
N ARG A 351 21.72 -12.85 -29.77
CA ARG A 351 20.38 -12.24 -29.66
C ARG A 351 19.55 -12.40 -30.93
N ASN A 352 18.36 -11.80 -30.98
CA ASN A 352 17.43 -11.90 -32.12
C ASN A 352 17.30 -13.35 -32.62
N LYS A 353 17.02 -14.26 -31.67
CA LYS A 353 16.97 -15.71 -31.90
C LYS A 353 15.87 -16.35 -31.08
N VAL A 354 15.30 -17.40 -31.64
CA VAL A 354 14.46 -18.35 -30.92
C VAL A 354 15.29 -19.58 -30.57
N VAL A 355 15.18 -20.04 -29.32
CA VAL A 355 15.76 -21.31 -28.88
C VAL A 355 14.67 -22.11 -28.19
N HIS A 356 14.47 -23.34 -28.64
CA HIS A 356 13.71 -24.35 -27.90
C HIS A 356 14.66 -25.21 -27.09
N ILE A 357 14.31 -25.54 -25.86
CA ILE A 357 15.08 -26.44 -25.00
C ILE A 357 14.96 -27.90 -25.48
N ASN A 358 15.61 -28.22 -26.59
CA ASN A 358 15.68 -29.58 -27.10
C ASN A 358 16.65 -30.42 -26.27
N GLN A 359 16.14 -31.45 -25.57
CA GLN A 359 16.92 -32.41 -24.77
C GLN A 359 18.01 -33.19 -25.57
N ARG A 360 18.09 -33.03 -26.90
CA ARG A 360 19.01 -33.81 -27.75
C ARG A 360 20.48 -33.39 -27.70
N GLU A 361 20.83 -32.21 -27.17
CA GLU A 361 22.24 -31.79 -27.11
C GLU A 361 22.98 -32.23 -25.83
N GLU A 362 22.28 -32.50 -24.72
CA GLU A 362 22.93 -32.97 -23.48
C GLU A 362 23.36 -34.44 -23.56
N ALA A 363 22.72 -35.27 -24.40
CA ALA A 363 23.11 -36.67 -24.60
C ALA A 363 24.31 -36.87 -25.56
N ARG A 364 24.81 -35.81 -26.21
CA ARG A 364 26.03 -35.86 -27.07
C ARG A 364 27.28 -35.32 -26.39
N LYS A 365 27.16 -34.80 -25.16
CA LYS A 365 28.28 -34.22 -24.40
C LYS A 365 28.64 -34.99 -23.12
N ASN A 366 28.00 -36.13 -22.87
CA ASN A 366 28.36 -37.04 -21.78
C ASN A 366 28.91 -38.35 -22.33
#